data_AF-A0A7S1YBP7-F1
#
_entry.id   AF-A0A7S1YBP7-F1
#
_cell.length_a   1.000
_cell.length_b   1.000
_cell.length_c   1.000
_cell.angle_alpha   90.00
_cell.angle_beta   90.00
_cell.angle_gamma   90.00
#
_symmetry.space_group_name_H-M   'P 1'
#
loop_
_entity.id
_entity.type
_entity.pdbx_description
1 polymer ?
#
loop_
_entity_poly.entity_id
_entity_poly.type
_entity_poly.pdbx_seq_one_letter_code
_entity_poly.pdbx_strand_id
1 'polypeptide(L)'
;MRSLALVLCFLRYSPLFIAWLGGVAEAYNQEASSSGVHPSSSSMVSRKISTLCKRIQVEFRKNANQEKAAYMANYMRKSPPTPYHGLQSPERRALQKQVVEETGFTIDSRNEYETCIRELWKLPYREEKHFGIDLALQ
;
A
#
# COMPACT_ATOMS: atom_id res chain seq x y z
N MET A 1 -54.43 31.45 0.67
CA MET A 1 -53.67 32.57 0.07
C MET A 1 -52.18 32.24 0.18
N ARG A 2 -51.46 32.22 -0.96
CA ARG A 2 -50.05 32.67 -1.20
C ARG A 2 -49.00 32.29 -0.14
N SER A 3 -47.79 31.81 -0.42
CA SER A 3 -46.96 31.71 -1.62
C SER A 3 -45.59 31.20 -1.14
N LEU A 4 -44.97 30.33 -1.94
CA LEU A 4 -43.54 30.35 -2.33
C LEU A 4 -42.45 30.59 -1.25
N ALA A 5 -41.74 29.50 -0.92
CA ALA A 5 -40.30 29.48 -0.64
C ALA A 5 -39.80 28.06 -1.01
N LEU A 6 -39.46 27.71 -2.26
CA LEU A 6 -38.56 28.32 -3.23
C LEU A 6 -37.09 28.38 -2.79
N VAL A 7 -36.53 27.28 -2.27
CA VAL A 7 -35.13 26.87 -2.55
C VAL A 7 -34.98 25.34 -2.42
N LEU A 8 -35.74 24.57 -3.20
CA LEU A 8 -35.45 23.15 -3.48
C LEU A 8 -35.44 22.95 -5.00
N CYS A 9 -34.60 23.72 -5.67
CA CYS A 9 -34.49 23.70 -7.12
C CYS A 9 -33.04 23.88 -7.56
N PHE A 10 -32.17 22.93 -7.20
CA PHE A 10 -30.88 22.74 -7.88
C PHE A 10 -30.43 21.27 -7.93
N LEU A 11 -31.39 20.33 -7.86
CA LEU A 11 -31.20 18.96 -8.32
C LEU A 11 -32.13 18.71 -9.50
N ARG A 12 -31.83 19.39 -10.61
CA ARG A 12 -32.47 19.11 -11.89
C ARG A 12 -31.40 19.04 -12.95
N TYR A 13 -30.98 17.80 -13.22
CA TYR A 13 -30.85 17.28 -14.58
C TYR A 13 -30.29 18.29 -15.59
N SER A 14 -28.97 18.43 -15.63
CA SER A 14 -28.30 18.91 -16.82
C SER A 14 -28.12 17.71 -17.76
N PRO A 15 -28.75 17.68 -18.94
CA PRO A 15 -28.60 16.58 -19.90
C PRO A 15 -27.18 16.47 -20.47
N LEU A 16 -26.28 17.39 -20.11
CA LEU A 16 -24.87 17.37 -20.49
C LEU A 16 -23.99 16.46 -19.61
N PHE A 17 -24.46 16.02 -18.43
CA PHE A 17 -23.66 15.15 -17.55
C PHE A 17 -23.70 13.67 -17.97
N ILE A 18 -24.82 13.22 -18.55
CA ILE A 18 -24.97 11.83 -19.02
C ILE A 18 -24.19 11.61 -20.33
N ALA A 19 -24.05 12.64 -21.18
CA ALA A 19 -23.26 12.56 -22.41
C ALA A 19 -21.74 12.45 -22.17
N TRP A 20 -21.23 12.88 -21.00
CA TRP A 20 -19.82 12.74 -20.64
C TRP A 20 -19.45 11.33 -20.17
N LEU A 21 -20.42 10.55 -19.67
CA LEU A 21 -20.20 9.15 -19.25
C LEU A 21 -20.43 8.14 -20.39
N GLY A 22 -21.14 8.51 -21.45
CA GLY A 22 -21.38 7.62 -22.59
C GLY A 22 -20.24 7.54 -23.61
N GLY A 23 -19.46 8.61 -23.78
CA GLY A 23 -18.41 8.69 -24.82
C GLY A 23 -17.05 8.10 -24.44
N VAL A 24 -16.82 7.76 -23.16
CA VAL A 24 -15.50 7.28 -22.70
C VAL A 24 -15.40 5.75 -22.76
N ALA A 25 -16.53 5.03 -22.77
CA ALA A 25 -16.52 3.56 -22.79
C ALA A 25 -16.08 2.97 -24.15
N GLU A 26 -16.29 3.70 -25.25
CA GLU A 26 -15.91 3.23 -26.60
C GLU A 26 -14.39 3.27 -26.84
N ALA A 27 -13.67 4.17 -26.16
CA ALA A 27 -12.22 4.36 -26.37
C ALA A 27 -11.35 3.30 -25.67
N TYR A 28 -11.88 2.58 -24.66
CA TYR A 28 -11.10 1.61 -23.89
C TYR A 28 -10.99 0.24 -24.55
N ASN A 29 -11.82 -0.08 -25.54
CA ASN A 29 -11.86 -1.42 -26.13
C ASN A 29 -10.96 -1.60 -27.36
N GLN A 30 -10.24 -0.56 -27.80
CA GLN A 30 -9.45 -0.63 -29.04
C GLN A 30 -7.93 -0.81 -28.81
N GLU A 31 -7.44 -0.79 -27.56
CA GLU A 31 -6.04 -1.07 -27.22
C GLU A 31 -5.79 -2.52 -26.75
N ALA A 32 -6.83 -3.36 -26.65
CA ALA A 32 -6.70 -4.75 -26.21
C ALA A 32 -6.26 -5.73 -27.32
N SER A 33 -5.65 -5.24 -28.41
CA SER A 33 -5.37 -6.08 -29.60
C SER A 33 -4.06 -5.77 -30.30
N SER A 34 -3.01 -5.31 -29.61
CA SER A 34 -1.63 -5.59 -30.04
C SER A 34 -0.64 -5.25 -28.93
N SER A 35 -0.05 -6.24 -28.27
CA SER A 35 1.23 -6.00 -27.61
C SER A 35 2.03 -7.29 -27.49
N GLY A 36 3.15 -7.33 -28.20
CA GLY A 36 4.32 -8.04 -27.71
C GLY A 36 4.66 -7.44 -26.35
N VAL A 37 4.62 -8.26 -25.29
CA VAL A 37 4.68 -7.81 -23.91
C VAL A 37 6.12 -7.45 -23.54
N HIS A 38 6.53 -6.22 -23.84
CA HIS A 38 7.65 -5.60 -23.13
C HIS A 38 7.14 -5.12 -21.77
N PRO A 39 7.64 -5.64 -20.64
CA PRO A 39 7.17 -5.20 -19.34
C PRO A 39 7.50 -3.72 -19.16
N SER A 40 6.48 -2.88 -19.06
CA SER A 40 6.66 -1.47 -18.71
C SER A 40 7.35 -1.37 -17.35
N SER A 41 8.25 -0.39 -17.18
CA SER A 41 9.05 -0.18 -15.96
C SER A 41 8.22 -0.26 -14.67
N SER A 42 6.98 0.24 -14.68
CA SER A 42 6.02 0.16 -13.58
C SER A 42 5.68 -1.26 -13.12
N SER A 43 5.54 -2.21 -14.05
CA SER A 43 5.24 -3.62 -13.76
C SER A 43 6.39 -4.36 -13.07
N MET A 44 7.64 -3.93 -13.32
CA MET A 44 8.83 -4.51 -12.72
C MET A 44 9.01 -4.01 -11.29
N VAL A 45 8.85 -2.69 -11.08
CA VAL A 45 8.85 -2.05 -9.76
C VAL A 45 7.84 -2.72 -8.83
N SER A 46 6.61 -2.89 -9.30
CA SER A 46 5.54 -3.50 -8.50
C SER A 46 5.85 -4.95 -8.10
N ARG A 47 6.45 -5.73 -9.01
CA ARG A 47 6.87 -7.12 -8.71
C ARG A 47 8.01 -7.17 -7.69
N LYS A 48 9.05 -6.36 -7.88
CA LYS A 48 10.20 -6.25 -6.98
C LYS A 48 9.76 -5.95 -5.54
N ILE A 49 8.92 -4.92 -5.38
CA ILE A 49 8.38 -4.52 -4.07
C ILE A 49 7.46 -5.59 -3.49
N SER A 50 6.58 -6.20 -4.30
CA SER A 50 5.72 -7.29 -3.84
C SER A 50 6.54 -8.49 -3.32
N THR A 51 7.63 -8.84 -4.00
CA THR A 51 8.54 -9.90 -3.56
C THR A 51 9.19 -9.57 -2.23
N LEU A 52 9.68 -8.33 -2.04
CA LEU A 52 10.23 -7.88 -0.76
C LEU A 52 9.19 -7.97 0.37
N CYS A 53 7.99 -7.42 0.16
CA CYS A 53 6.91 -7.44 1.14
C CYS A 53 6.52 -8.86 1.55
N LYS A 54 6.46 -9.80 0.59
CA LYS A 54 6.20 -11.21 0.89
C LYS A 54 7.33 -11.83 1.70
N ARG A 55 8.59 -11.57 1.32
CA ARG A 55 9.75 -12.13 2.02
C ARG A 55 9.84 -11.64 3.46
N ILE A 56 9.65 -10.35 3.70
CA ILE A 56 9.70 -9.79 5.05
C ILE A 56 8.55 -10.32 5.93
N GLN A 57 7.34 -10.50 5.37
CA GLN A 57 6.22 -11.09 6.11
C GLN A 57 6.49 -12.54 6.52
N VAL A 58 7.05 -13.34 5.61
CA VAL A 58 7.42 -14.72 5.91
C VAL A 58 8.47 -14.75 7.03
N GLU A 59 9.50 -13.93 6.92
CA GLU A 59 10.60 -13.95 7.88
C GLU A 59 10.19 -13.42 9.25
N PHE A 60 9.39 -12.35 9.30
CA PHE A 60 8.86 -11.85 10.58
C PHE A 60 7.92 -12.85 11.23
N ARG A 61 7.04 -13.49 10.46
CA ARG A 61 6.12 -14.50 10.98
C ARG A 61 6.86 -15.72 11.53
N LYS A 62 7.93 -16.16 10.85
CA LYS A 62 8.75 -17.30 11.27
C LYS A 62 9.44 -17.06 12.61
N ASN A 63 9.82 -15.81 12.88
CA ASN A 63 10.51 -15.40 14.10
C ASN A 63 9.57 -14.74 15.13
N ALA A 64 8.25 -14.80 14.91
CA ALA A 64 7.28 -14.13 15.76
C ALA A 64 7.29 -14.69 17.20
N ASN A 65 7.14 -13.80 18.18
CA ASN A 65 7.03 -14.12 19.59
C ASN A 65 5.72 -13.55 20.15
N GLN A 66 4.73 -14.42 20.36
CA GLN A 66 3.38 -14.02 20.76
C GLN A 66 3.32 -13.42 22.17
N GLU A 67 4.19 -13.87 23.08
CA GLU A 67 4.28 -13.31 24.43
C GLU A 67 4.75 -11.85 24.37
N LYS A 68 5.87 -11.59 23.68
CA LYS A 68 6.37 -10.23 23.45
C LYS A 68 5.35 -9.38 22.68
N ALA A 69 4.67 -9.95 21.70
CA ALA A 69 3.66 -9.24 20.90
C ALA A 69 2.51 -8.70 21.78
N ALA A 70 2.02 -9.49 22.74
CA ALA A 70 0.98 -9.06 23.67
C ALA A 70 1.46 -7.88 24.54
N TYR A 71 2.68 -7.96 25.08
CA TYR A 71 3.26 -6.86 25.86
C TYR A 71 3.42 -5.57 25.02
N MET A 72 3.91 -5.69 23.78
CA MET A 72 4.09 -4.55 22.87
C MET A 72 2.77 -3.91 22.45
N ALA A 73 1.74 -4.71 22.19
CA ALA A 73 0.40 -4.23 21.87
C ALA A 73 -0.20 -3.44 23.04
N ASN A 74 -0.06 -3.96 24.27
CA ASN A 74 -0.54 -3.31 25.50
C ASN A 74 0.16 -1.98 25.77
N TYR A 75 1.46 -1.89 25.50
CA TYR A 75 2.23 -0.65 25.65
C TYR A 75 1.67 0.47 24.78
N MET A 76 1.30 0.16 23.53
CA MET A 76 0.97 1.17 22.53
C MET A 76 -0.42 1.78 22.68
N ARG A 77 -1.34 1.14 23.42
CA ARG A 77 -2.69 1.63 23.76
C ARG A 77 -3.40 2.37 22.60
N LYS A 78 -3.27 1.89 21.36
CA LYS A 78 -3.88 2.52 20.18
C LYS A 78 -5.28 1.99 19.91
N SER A 79 -6.15 2.88 19.44
CA SER A 79 -7.45 2.52 18.86
C SER A 79 -7.49 3.00 17.41
N PRO A 80 -7.61 2.12 16.40
CA PRO A 80 -7.72 0.66 16.50
C PRO A 80 -6.38 -0.02 16.86
N PRO A 81 -6.42 -1.23 17.48
CA PRO A 81 -5.21 -2.00 17.80
C PRO A 81 -4.46 -2.37 16.53
N THR A 82 -3.13 -2.13 16.50
CA THR A 82 -2.25 -2.65 15.46
C THR A 82 -1.58 -3.92 15.98
N PRO A 83 -1.65 -5.06 15.27
CA PRO A 83 -1.01 -6.29 15.72
C PRO A 83 0.52 -6.17 15.64
N TYR A 84 1.20 -6.98 16.46
CA TYR A 84 2.66 -7.12 16.49
C TYR A 84 3.08 -8.56 16.22
N HIS A 85 4.23 -8.75 15.59
CA HIS A 85 4.94 -10.04 15.56
C HIS A 85 5.69 -10.30 16.88
N GLY A 86 5.95 -9.25 17.68
CA GLY A 86 6.70 -9.34 18.94
C GLY A 86 8.21 -9.21 18.76
N LEU A 87 8.66 -8.61 17.67
CA LEU A 87 10.07 -8.44 17.34
C LEU A 87 10.57 -7.08 17.83
N GLN A 88 11.59 -7.10 18.69
CA GLN A 88 12.22 -5.87 19.16
C GLN A 88 13.12 -5.25 18.09
N SER A 89 13.48 -3.98 18.23
CA SER A 89 14.23 -3.24 17.20
C SER A 89 15.54 -3.91 16.75
N PRO A 90 16.40 -4.46 17.63
CA PRO A 90 17.62 -5.14 17.20
C PRO A 90 17.34 -6.40 16.37
N GLU A 91 16.44 -7.26 16.85
CA GLU A 91 16.02 -8.49 16.16
C GLU A 91 15.39 -8.17 14.80
N ARG A 92 14.45 -7.23 14.77
CA ARG A 92 13.77 -6.77 13.56
C ARG A 92 14.77 -6.26 12.52
N ARG A 93 15.73 -5.41 12.90
CA ARG A 93 16.73 -4.84 11.98
C ARG A 93 17.67 -5.89 11.43
N ALA A 94 18.06 -6.88 12.24
CA ALA A 94 18.87 -8.00 11.76
C ALA A 94 18.12 -8.79 10.67
N LEU A 95 16.84 -9.10 10.89
CA LEU A 95 16.00 -9.80 9.90
C LEU A 95 15.76 -8.96 8.64
N GLN A 96 15.51 -7.65 8.78
CA GLN A 96 15.39 -6.74 7.63
C GLN A 96 16.65 -6.77 6.76
N LYS A 97 17.83 -6.65 7.39
CA LYS A 97 19.12 -6.69 6.70
C LYS A 97 19.30 -8.02 5.96
N GLN A 98 19.05 -9.15 6.63
CA GLN A 98 19.12 -10.48 6.01
C GLN A 98 18.20 -10.57 4.78
N VAL A 99 16.94 -10.12 4.89
CA VAL A 99 15.99 -10.16 3.77
C VAL A 99 16.45 -9.29 2.59
N VAL A 100 16.98 -8.10 2.85
CA VAL A 100 17.50 -7.21 1.80
C VAL A 100 18.71 -7.85 1.09
N GLU A 101 19.63 -8.46 1.84
CA GLU A 101 20.80 -9.17 1.30
C GLU A 101 20.39 -10.38 0.45
N GLU A 102 19.48 -11.21 0.97
CA GLU A 102 19.00 -12.41 0.26
C GLU A 102 18.23 -12.10 -1.03
N THR A 103 17.47 -11.00 -1.04
CA THR A 103 16.67 -10.60 -2.20
C THR A 103 17.45 -9.73 -3.19
N GLY A 104 18.63 -9.23 -2.79
CA GLY A 104 19.37 -8.22 -3.55
C GLY A 104 18.56 -6.94 -3.77
N PHE A 105 17.67 -6.59 -2.83
CA PHE A 105 16.75 -5.47 -3.00
C PHE A 105 17.50 -4.14 -2.90
N THR A 106 17.46 -3.36 -3.98
CA THR A 106 17.92 -1.97 -4.03
C THR A 106 16.74 -1.03 -4.25
N ILE A 107 16.91 0.26 -3.97
CA ILE A 107 15.93 1.30 -4.32
C ILE A 107 16.61 2.23 -5.33
N ASP A 108 16.18 2.16 -6.58
CA ASP A 108 16.92 2.80 -7.69
C ASP A 108 16.29 4.14 -8.11
N SER A 109 15.10 4.46 -7.61
CA SER A 109 14.41 5.72 -7.92
C SER A 109 13.49 6.18 -6.80
N ARG A 110 13.13 7.47 -6.83
CA ARG A 110 12.14 8.04 -5.92
C ARG A 110 10.77 7.34 -6.02
N ASN A 111 10.35 6.95 -7.22
CA ASN A 111 9.10 6.23 -7.41
C ASN A 111 9.12 4.83 -6.76
N GLU A 112 10.25 4.13 -6.85
CA GLU A 112 10.45 2.85 -6.14
C GLU A 112 10.40 3.04 -4.63
N TYR A 113 11.09 4.06 -4.13
CA TYR A 113 11.10 4.41 -2.71
C TYR A 113 9.70 4.68 -2.16
N GLU A 114 8.95 5.60 -2.80
CA GLU A 114 7.60 5.97 -2.36
C GLU A 114 6.62 4.80 -2.45
N THR A 115 6.75 3.97 -3.50
CA THR A 115 5.92 2.78 -3.66
C THR A 115 6.26 1.74 -2.59
N CYS A 116 7.54 1.52 -2.30
CA CYS A 116 7.99 0.56 -1.28
C CYS A 116 7.42 0.90 0.10
N ILE A 117 7.58 2.16 0.53
CA ILE A 117 7.08 2.62 1.83
C ILE A 117 5.56 2.46 1.91
N ARG A 118 4.83 2.85 0.84
CA ARG A 118 3.38 2.72 0.79
C ARG A 118 2.92 1.27 0.89
N GLU A 119 3.59 0.34 0.20
CA GLU A 119 3.26 -1.08 0.27
C GLU A 119 3.56 -1.68 1.65
N LEU A 120 4.70 -1.33 2.27
CA LEU A 120 5.01 -1.73 3.64
C LEU A 120 3.98 -1.20 4.64
N TRP A 121 3.47 0.02 4.43
CA TRP A 121 2.50 0.64 5.33
C TRP A 121 1.14 -0.05 5.32
N LYS A 122 0.77 -0.67 4.19
CA LYS A 122 -0.48 -1.45 4.03
C LYS A 122 -0.43 -2.78 4.77
N LEU A 123 0.75 -3.28 5.12
CA LEU A 123 0.88 -4.58 5.79
C LEU A 123 0.29 -4.51 7.21
N PRO A 124 -0.23 -5.63 7.74
CA PRO A 124 -1.06 -5.62 8.94
C PRO A 124 -0.29 -5.27 10.21
N TYR A 125 0.91 -5.80 10.40
CA TYR A 125 1.64 -5.65 11.67
C TYR A 125 2.40 -4.31 11.74
N ARG A 126 2.81 -3.95 12.96
CA ARG A 126 3.53 -2.69 13.18
C ARG A 126 4.97 -2.77 12.70
N GLU A 127 5.59 -3.93 12.82
CA GLU A 127 7.01 -4.12 12.51
C GLU A 127 7.33 -3.86 11.04
N GLU A 128 6.43 -4.14 10.10
CA GLU A 128 6.62 -3.79 8.69
C GLU A 128 6.53 -2.27 8.45
N LYS A 129 5.69 -1.57 9.22
CA LYS A 129 5.65 -0.10 9.20
C LYS A 129 6.95 0.48 9.75
N HIS A 130 7.49 -0.14 10.80
CA HIS A 130 8.81 0.21 11.32
C HIS A 130 9.92 -0.05 10.29
N PHE A 131 9.81 -1.09 9.47
CA PHE A 131 10.72 -1.29 8.34
C PHE A 131 10.65 -0.13 7.34
N GLY A 132 9.45 0.33 6.98
CA GLY A 132 9.29 1.52 6.14
C GLY A 132 9.93 2.78 6.73
N ILE A 133 9.86 2.96 8.06
CA ILE A 133 10.55 4.06 8.76
C ILE A 133 12.06 3.87 8.75
N ASP A 134 12.54 2.66 9.03
CA ASP A 134 13.97 2.35 9.02
C ASP A 134 14.55 2.63 7.61
N LEU A 135 13.84 2.33 6.52
CA LEU A 135 14.23 2.68 5.15
C LEU A 135 14.24 4.19 4.87
N ALA A 136 13.37 4.96 5.53
CA ALA A 136 13.27 6.41 5.33
C ALA A 136 14.34 7.22 6.08
N LEU A 137 15.05 6.60 7.02
CA LEU A 137 16.05 7.23 7.88
C LEU A 137 17.48 6.78 7.56
N GLN A 138 17.67 5.97 6.52
CA GLN A 138 18.98 5.48 6.05
C GLN A 138 19.79 6.55 5.33
#